data_AF-A0A959Y7A6-F1
#
_entry.id   AF-A0A959Y7A6-F1
#
_cell.length_a   1.000
_cell.length_b   1.000
_cell.length_c   1.000
_cell.angle_alpha   90.00
_cell.angle_beta   90.00
_cell.angle_gamma   90.00
#
_symmetry.space_group_name_H-M   'P 1'
#
loop_
_entity.id
_entity.type
_entity.pdbx_description
1 polymer ?
#
loop_
_entity_poly.entity_id
_entity_poly.type
_entity_poly.pdbx_seq_one_letter_code
_entity_poly.pdbx_strand_id
1 'polypeptide(L)' 'MRIISRIMIAVSALALLVLLFVPIWRIDLMAPQYPEGLYLQIYADRFAGDTEKINGLNHYIGMAHIKNEMFPEFKFLPKL' A
#
# COMPACT_ATOMS: atom_id res chain seq x y z
N MET A 1 -32.60 2.80 16.26
CA MET A 1 -31.45 3.49 15.65
C MET A 1 -31.95 4.50 14.62
N ARG A 2 -31.45 5.74 14.59
CA ARG A 2 -31.93 6.77 13.64
C ARG A 2 -31.56 6.40 12.20
N ILE A 3 -32.36 6.82 11.22
CA ILE A 3 -32.11 6.51 9.79
C ILE A 3 -30.72 7.00 9.34
N ILE A 4 -30.30 8.16 9.84
CA ILE A 4 -28.98 8.75 9.58
C ILE A 4 -27.88 7.80 10.05
N SER A 5 -27.99 7.24 11.26
CA SER A 5 -27.02 6.28 11.79
C SER A 5 -26.96 5.01 10.94
N ARG A 6 -28.10 4.53 10.41
CA ARG A 6 -28.13 3.35 9.52
C ARG A 6 -27.43 3.63 8.18
N ILE A 7 -27.68 4.80 7.59
CA ILE A 7 -27.04 5.22 6.34
C ILE A 7 -25.53 5.38 6.54
N MET A 8 -25.10 6.06 7.61
CA MET A 8 -23.68 6.24 7.92
C MET A 8 -22.96 4.90 8.05
N ILE A 9 -23.54 3.92 8.74
CA ILE A 9 -22.92 2.59 8.87
C ILE A 9 -22.84 1.89 7.51
N ALA A 10 -23.90 1.96 6.68
CA ALA A 10 -23.87 1.36 5.35
C ALA A 10 -22.78 1.98 4.46
N VAL A 11 -22.62 3.31 4.51
CA VAL A 11 -21.56 4.03 3.79
C VAL A 11 -20.18 3.65 4.31
N SER A 12 -19.98 3.61 5.63
CA SER A 12 -18.71 3.19 6.22
C SER A 12 -18.34 1.75 5.84
N ALA A 13 -19.32 0.84 5.85
CA ALA A 13 -19.09 -0.54 5.41
C ALA A 13 -18.69 -0.62 3.92
N LEU A 14 -19.34 0.17 3.06
CA LEU A 14 -18.97 0.25 1.65
C LEU A 14 -17.58 0.85 1.43
N ALA A 15 -17.22 1.89 2.19
CA ALA A 15 -15.88 2.49 2.14
C ALA A 15 -14.79 1.48 2.51
N LEU A 16 -15.03 0.60 3.49
CA LEU A 16 -14.11 -0.48 3.84
C LEU A 16 -13.93 -1.49 2.69
N LEU A 17 -14.97 -1.75 1.89
CA LEU A 17 -14.83 -2.59 0.70
C LEU A 17 -13.98 -1.93 -0.39
N VAL A 18 -14.09 -0.61 -0.54
CA VAL A 18 -13.27 0.15 -1.50
C VAL A 18 -11.78 0.08 -1.16
N LEU A 19 -11.41 0.04 0.14
CA LEU A 19 -10.02 -0.08 0.59
C LEU A 19 -9.30 -1.34 0.09
N LEU A 20 -10.03 -2.36 -0.37
CA LEU A 20 -9.42 -3.55 -0.97
C LEU A 20 -8.83 -3.28 -2.37
N PHE A 21 -9.21 -2.19 -3.03
CA PHE A 21 -8.83 -1.89 -4.42
C PHE A 21 -7.91 -0.66 -4.57
N VAL A 22 -7.74 0.12 -3.50
CA VAL A 22 -6.95 1.36 -3.51
C VAL A 22 -5.76 1.23 -2.56
N PRO A 23 -4.67 2.00 -2.77
CA PRO A 23 -3.56 1.99 -1.83
C PRO A 23 -4.03 2.57 -0.49
N ILE A 24 -3.77 1.84 0.59
CA ILE A 24 -4.03 2.28 1.97
C ILE A 24 -3.01 3.36 2.35
N TRP A 25 -1.79 3.23 1.84
CA TRP A 25 -0.70 4.16 2.11
C TRP A 25 0.16 4.41 0.87
N ARG A 26 0.78 5.59 0.82
CA ARG A 26 1.77 5.96 -0.19
C ARG A 26 2.96 6.63 0.51
N ILE A 27 4.16 6.23 0.13
CA ILE A 27 5.41 6.84 0.54
C ILE A 27 6.06 7.41 -0.71
N ASP A 28 6.32 8.71 -0.72
CA ASP A 28 7.10 9.36 -1.76
C ASP A 28 8.54 9.51 -1.28
N LEU A 29 9.49 9.13 -2.12
CA LEU A 29 10.93 9.14 -1.85
C LEU A 29 11.62 10.04 -2.85
N MET A 30 12.59 10.80 -2.36
CA MET A 30 13.48 11.61 -3.18
C MET A 30 14.89 11.06 -3.09
N ALA A 31 15.50 10.79 -4.24
CA ALA A 31 16.88 10.34 -4.34
C ALA A 31 17.58 11.13 -5.45
N PRO A 32 18.85 11.54 -5.29
CA PRO A 32 19.59 12.25 -6.34
C PRO A 32 19.64 11.49 -7.67
N GLN A 33 19.59 10.15 -7.63
CA GLN A 33 19.60 9.28 -8.82
C GLN A 33 18.27 9.30 -9.59
N TYR A 34 17.17 9.65 -8.93
CA TYR A 34 15.82 9.68 -9.49
C TYR A 34 15.22 11.06 -9.28
N PRO A 35 15.61 12.07 -10.09
CA PRO A 35 15.13 13.44 -9.96
C PRO A 35 13.61 13.56 -10.20
N GLU A 36 12.99 12.58 -10.86
CA GLU A 36 11.54 12.46 -10.99
C GLU A 36 10.83 12.06 -9.69
N GLY A 37 11.58 11.64 -8.67
CA GLY A 37 11.07 11.05 -7.44
C GLY A 37 10.67 9.58 -7.62
N LEU A 38 10.50 8.88 -6.51
CA LEU A 38 10.01 7.50 -6.48
C LEU A 38 8.79 7.43 -5.56
N TYR A 39 7.93 6.45 -5.80
CA TYR A 39 6.85 6.18 -4.86
C TYR A 39 6.66 4.70 -4.60
N LEU A 40 6.32 4.40 -3.35
CA LEU A 40 5.88 3.09 -2.91
C LEU A 40 4.42 3.18 -2.49
N GLN A 41 3.58 2.32 -3.06
CA GLN A 41 2.19 2.17 -2.66
C GLN A 41 2.03 0.87 -1.87
N ILE A 42 1.29 0.97 -0.77
CA ILE A 42 0.97 -0.15 0.11
C ILE A 42 -0.51 -0.42 -0.02
N TYR A 43 -0.83 -1.57 -0.61
CA TYR A 43 -2.18 -2.11 -0.69
C TYR A 43 -2.42 -3.07 0.47
N ALA A 44 -3.66 -3.50 0.64
CA ALA A 44 -4.00 -4.52 1.64
C ALA A 44 -3.19 -5.82 1.46
N ASP A 45 -2.83 -6.19 0.23
CA ASP A 45 -2.29 -7.49 -0.12
C ASP A 45 -0.93 -7.46 -0.84
N ARG A 46 -0.37 -6.26 -1.11
CA ARG A 46 0.86 -6.11 -1.90
C ARG A 46 1.51 -4.74 -1.76
N PHE A 47 2.79 -4.67 -2.14
CA PHE A 47 3.44 -3.43 -2.52
C PHE A 47 3.34 -3.19 -4.04
N ALA A 48 3.22 -1.93 -4.44
CA ALA A 48 3.24 -1.48 -5.83
C ALA A 48 4.02 -0.15 -5.98
N GLY A 49 4.12 0.36 -7.20
CA GLY A 49 4.94 1.53 -7.53
C GLY A 49 6.37 1.14 -7.92
N ASP A 50 7.35 1.97 -7.56
CA ASP A 50 8.76 1.83 -7.96
C ASP A 50 9.55 0.81 -7.11
N THR A 51 8.92 -0.30 -6.72
CA THR A 51 9.48 -1.29 -5.76
C THR A 51 10.86 -1.81 -6.16
N GLU A 52 11.09 -2.06 -7.45
CA GLU A 52 12.38 -2.54 -7.96
C GLU A 52 13.50 -1.48 -7.86
N LYS A 53 13.19 -0.23 -8.23
CA LYS A 53 14.15 0.88 -8.12
C LYS A 53 14.52 1.15 -6.66
N ILE A 54 13.51 1.16 -5.77
CA ILE A 54 13.70 1.31 -4.33
C ILE A 54 14.53 0.14 -3.78
N ASN A 55 14.27 -1.09 -4.23
CA ASN A 55 15.06 -2.26 -3.87
C ASN A 55 16.52 -2.18 -4.34
N GLY A 56 16.76 -1.64 -5.53
CA GLY A 56 18.11 -1.33 -6.01
C GLY A 56 18.82 -0.34 -5.09
N LEU A 57 18.14 0.75 -4.70
CA LEU A 57 18.68 1.70 -3.73
C LEU A 57 18.97 1.04 -2.39
N ASN A 58 18.03 0.27 -1.84
CA ASN A 58 18.17 -0.46 -0.58
C ASN A 58 19.42 -1.35 -0.58
N HIS A 59 19.66 -2.08 -1.67
CA HIS A 59 20.86 -2.89 -1.83
C HIS A 59 22.14 -2.05 -1.67
N TYR A 60 22.21 -0.86 -2.28
CA TYR A 60 23.39 0.01 -2.22
C TYR A 60 23.60 0.70 -0.87
N ILE A 61 22.52 0.96 -0.11
CA ILE A 61 22.61 1.55 1.25
C ILE A 61 22.55 0.50 2.37
N GLY A 62 22.58 -0.79 2.03
CA GLY A 62 22.59 -1.89 2.99
C GLY A 62 21.25 -2.16 3.68
N MET A 63 20.13 -1.65 3.14
CA MET A 63 18.78 -1.95 3.63
C MET A 63 18.22 -3.23 3.00
N ALA A 64 17.26 -3.85 3.69
CA ALA A 64 16.59 -5.05 3.20
C ALA A 64 15.72 -4.76 1.96
N HIS A 65 15.58 -5.75 1.09
CA HIS A 65 14.65 -5.69 -0.03
C HIS A 65 13.21 -5.75 0.45
N ILE A 66 12.36 -4.87 -0.06
CA ILE A 66 10.91 -4.93 0.05
C ILE A 66 10.40 -6.06 -0.85
N LYS A 67 9.84 -7.10 -0.24
CA LYS A 67 9.17 -8.19 -0.94
C LYS A 67 7.84 -8.51 -0.27
N ASN A 68 6.85 -8.92 -1.05
CA ASN A 68 5.52 -9.27 -0.53
C ASN A 68 5.57 -10.45 0.44
N GLU A 69 6.52 -11.38 0.26
CA GLU A 69 6.64 -12.57 1.11
C GLU A 69 7.07 -12.26 2.54
N MET A 70 7.57 -11.05 2.81
CA MET A 70 7.94 -10.60 4.15
C MET A 70 6.73 -10.30 5.04
N PHE A 71 5.53 -10.17 4.45
CA PHE A 71 4.29 -9.82 5.14
C PHE A 71 3.31 -10.99 5.05
N PRO A 72 3.26 -11.88 6.07
CA PRO A 72 2.30 -12.98 6.11
C PRO A 72 0.84 -12.53 5.97
N GLU A 73 0.54 -11.31 6.40
CA GLU A 73 -0.78 -10.65 6.33
C GLU A 73 -1.33 -10.63 4.90
N PHE A 74 -0.47 -10.42 3.91
CA PHE A 74 -0.84 -10.40 2.49
C PHE A 74 -1.33 -11.76 1.97
N LYS A 75 -1.08 -12.86 2.69
CA LYS A 75 -1.61 -14.18 2.35
C LYS A 75 -3.04 -14.37 2.86
N PHE A 76 -3.41 -13.70 3.95
CA PHE A 76 -4.73 -13.83 4.58
C PHE A 76 -5.75 -12.86 4.01
N LEU A 77 -5.28 -11.72 3.50
CA LEU A 77 -6.13 -10.74 2.84
C LEU A 77 -6.49 -11.22 1.41
N PRO A 78 -7.71 -10.93 0.94
CA PRO A 78 -8.14 -11.37 -0.38
C PRO A 78 -7.22 -10.79 -1.44
N LYS A 79 -6.57 -11.67 -2.20
CA LYS A 79 -5.79 -11.32 -3.38
C LYS A 79 -6.78 -10.92 -4.47
N LEU A 80 -6.99 -9.62 -4.62
CA LEU A 80 -7.88 -9.02 -5.63
C LEU A 80 -7.04 -8.35 -6.72
#